data_AF-A0A9P6IP10-F1
#
_entry.id   AF-A0A9P6IP10-F1
#
_cell.length_a   1.000
_cell.length_b   1.000
_cell.length_c   1.000
_cell.angle_alpha   90.00
_cell.angle_beta   90.00
_cell.angle_gamma   90.00
#
_symmetry.space_group_name_H-M   'P 1'
#
loop_
_entity.id
_entity.type
_entity.pdbx_description
1 polymer ?
#
loop_
_entity_poly.entity_id
_entity_poly.type
_entity_poly.pdbx_seq_one_letter_code
_entity_poly.pdbx_strand_id
1 'polypeptide(L)'
;VRTFTRSEVLHADALSEGKKNTEAPFLMIIDNKVYDVREFVPVHPGGSVILTHVGKDGTDVFETFHPEAAWETLANYFVGDIVESDRAIENDEFAAE
;
A
#
# COMPACT_ATOMS: atom_id res chain seq x y z
N VAL A 1 -8.15 8.98 11.12
CA VAL A 1 -7.36 8.14 10.19
C VAL A 1 -6.86 6.95 10.98
N ARG A 2 -6.97 5.73 10.46
CA ARG A 2 -6.47 4.51 11.13
C ARG A 2 -4.95 4.45 10.98
N THR A 3 -4.27 3.87 11.96
CA THR A 3 -2.85 3.53 11.84
C THR A 3 -2.68 2.03 11.65
N PHE A 4 -1.65 1.63 10.92
CA PHE A 4 -1.33 0.23 10.63
C PHE A 4 0.14 -0.06 10.93
N THR A 5 0.41 -1.25 11.46
CA THR A 5 1.74 -1.86 11.41
C THR A 5 1.99 -2.47 10.04
N ARG A 6 3.26 -2.65 9.65
CA ARG A 6 3.60 -3.39 8.42
C ARG A 6 3.08 -4.84 8.46
N SER A 7 3.02 -5.44 9.65
CA SER A 7 2.49 -6.79 9.85
C SER A 7 0.98 -6.87 9.59
N GLU A 8 0.20 -5.88 10.03
CA GLU A 8 -1.24 -5.80 9.71
C GLU A 8 -1.49 -5.64 8.21
N VAL A 9 -0.65 -4.89 7.50
CA VAL A 9 -0.76 -4.76 6.04
C VAL A 9 -0.46 -6.08 5.35
N LEU A 10 0.59 -6.79 5.77
CA LEU A 10 0.95 -8.10 5.22
C LEU A 10 -0.14 -9.16 5.45
N HIS A 11 -0.76 -9.15 6.63
CA HIS A 11 -1.80 -10.08 7.04
C HIS A 11 -3.21 -9.47 6.96
N ALA A 12 -3.46 -8.70 5.90
CA ALA A 12 -4.74 -8.02 5.70
C ALA A 12 -5.95 -8.99 5.61
N ASP A 13 -5.72 -10.25 5.23
CA ASP A 13 -6.71 -11.32 5.25
C ASP A 13 -7.17 -11.68 6.67
N ALA A 14 -6.28 -11.61 7.65
CA ALA A 14 -6.63 -11.81 9.06
C ALA A 14 -7.47 -10.66 9.64
N LEU A 15 -7.45 -9.47 9.00
CA LEU A 15 -8.25 -8.32 9.42
C LEU A 15 -9.74 -8.47 9.07
N SER A 16 -10.14 -9.46 8.27
CA SER A 16 -11.52 -9.63 7.82
C SER A 16 -12.37 -10.50 8.75
N GLU A 17 -12.18 -10.41 10.08
CA GLU A 17 -12.88 -11.25 11.09
C GLU A 17 -14.37 -11.47 10.77
N GLY A 18 -14.73 -12.71 10.43
CA GLY A 18 -16.11 -13.12 10.14
C GLY A 18 -16.65 -12.76 8.74
N LYS A 19 -15.86 -12.15 7.87
CA LYS A 19 -16.21 -11.88 6.46
C LYS A 19 -15.66 -12.97 5.54
N LYS A 20 -16.34 -13.25 4.43
CA LYS A 20 -15.87 -14.23 3.43
C LYS A 20 -14.53 -13.75 2.87
N ASN A 21 -13.61 -14.67 2.55
CA ASN A 21 -12.29 -14.35 1.96
C ASN A 21 -12.36 -13.43 0.72
N THR A 22 -13.49 -13.41 0.02
CA THR A 22 -13.75 -12.49 -1.10
C THR A 22 -13.87 -11.03 -0.69
N GLU A 23 -13.99 -10.72 0.60
CA GLU A 23 -14.16 -9.37 1.17
C GLU A 23 -12.90 -8.82 1.85
N ALA A 24 -11.81 -9.60 1.93
CA ALA A 24 -10.56 -9.15 2.50
C ALA A 24 -9.99 -7.96 1.70
N PRO A 25 -9.50 -6.90 2.37
CA PRO A 25 -8.95 -5.72 1.71
C PRO A 25 -7.61 -6.05 1.02
N PHE A 26 -7.31 -5.34 -0.06
CA PHE A 26 -6.01 -5.45 -0.73
C PHE A 26 -5.17 -4.25 -0.31
N LEU A 27 -4.52 -4.38 0.84
CA LEU A 27 -3.72 -3.31 1.42
C LEU A 27 -2.34 -3.21 0.77
N MET A 28 -1.88 -2.00 0.51
CA MET A 28 -0.52 -1.71 0.06
C MET A 28 0.01 -0.45 0.72
N ILE A 29 1.34 -0.37 0.87
CA ILE A 29 2.02 0.79 1.41
C ILE A 29 2.65 1.57 0.26
N ILE A 30 2.35 2.87 0.16
CA ILE A 30 3.03 3.83 -0.71
C ILE A 30 3.35 5.05 0.15
N ASP A 31 4.61 5.49 0.22
CA ASP A 31 5.05 6.66 1.00
C ASP A 31 4.51 6.65 2.45
N ASN A 32 4.77 5.56 3.18
CA ASN A 32 4.31 5.36 4.56
C ASN A 32 2.79 5.47 4.78
N LYS A 33 1.99 5.47 3.71
CA LYS A 33 0.53 5.51 3.70
C LYS A 33 -0.02 4.18 3.24
N VAL A 34 -1.19 3.82 3.73
CA VAL A 34 -1.87 2.56 3.47
C VAL A 34 -3.09 2.80 2.61
N TYR A 35 -3.21 2.01 1.55
CA TYR A 35 -4.28 2.09 0.56
C TYR A 35 -4.98 0.74 0.41
N ASP A 36 -6.31 0.74 0.34
CA ASP A 36 -7.09 -0.44 -0.06
C ASP A 36 -7.43 -0.35 -1.54
N VAL A 37 -6.67 -1.06 -2.37
CA VAL A 37 -6.80 -1.01 -3.84
C VAL A 37 -7.71 -2.09 -4.40
N ARG A 38 -8.46 -2.82 -3.56
CA ARG A 38 -9.27 -3.96 -4.00
C ARG A 38 -10.25 -3.59 -5.12
N GLU A 39 -10.92 -2.45 -5.01
CA GLU A 39 -11.87 -1.97 -6.02
C GLU A 39 -11.18 -1.40 -7.26
N PHE A 40 -9.91 -1.01 -7.14
CA PHE A 40 -9.11 -0.49 -8.24
C PHE A 40 -8.48 -1.58 -9.10
N VAL A 41 -8.15 -2.74 -8.53
CA VAL A 41 -7.47 -3.84 -9.25
C VAL A 41 -8.09 -4.17 -10.62
N PRO A 42 -9.42 -4.28 -10.79
CA PRO A 42 -10.02 -4.63 -12.08
C PRO A 42 -9.82 -3.57 -13.17
N VAL A 43 -9.54 -2.32 -12.78
CA VAL A 43 -9.42 -1.16 -13.68
C VAL A 43 -8.01 -0.58 -13.72
N HIS A 44 -7.06 -1.19 -13.01
CA HIS A 44 -5.67 -0.74 -12.97
C HIS A 44 -5.02 -0.82 -14.37
N PRO A 45 -4.51 0.30 -14.95
CA PRO A 45 -3.95 0.31 -16.30
C PRO A 45 -2.75 -0.64 -16.51
N GLY A 46 -1.93 -0.87 -15.47
CA GLY A 46 -0.83 -1.84 -15.50
C GLY A 46 -1.28 -3.31 -15.41
N GLY A 47 -2.59 -3.56 -15.32
CA GLY A 47 -3.17 -4.90 -15.22
C GLY A 47 -2.90 -5.56 -13.87
N SER A 48 -2.85 -6.90 -13.87
CA SER A 48 -2.72 -7.71 -12.64
C SER A 48 -1.39 -7.56 -11.91
N VAL A 49 -0.42 -6.82 -12.45
CA VAL A 49 0.89 -6.60 -11.81
C VAL A 49 0.75 -5.98 -10.42
N ILE A 50 -0.28 -5.17 -10.18
CA ILE A 50 -0.58 -4.58 -8.86
C ILE A 50 -0.72 -5.64 -7.75
N LEU A 51 -1.25 -6.83 -8.09
CA LEU A 51 -1.46 -7.93 -7.13
C LEU A 51 -0.15 -8.46 -6.54
N THR A 52 0.99 -8.27 -7.23
CA THR A 52 2.31 -8.71 -6.75
C THR A 52 2.83 -7.90 -5.55
N HIS A 53 2.22 -6.74 -5.30
CA HIS A 53 2.58 -5.80 -4.22
C HIS A 53 1.51 -5.68 -3.13
N VAL A 54 0.42 -6.47 -3.19
CA VAL A 54 -0.53 -6.55 -2.09
C VAL A 54 0.17 -7.09 -0.84
N GLY A 55 -0.05 -6.44 0.29
CA GLY A 55 0.57 -6.71 1.58
C GLY A 55 2.01 -6.19 1.71
N LYS A 56 2.49 -5.36 0.78
CA LYS A 56 3.87 -4.88 0.73
C LYS A 56 3.97 -3.37 0.59
N ASP A 57 5.20 -2.90 0.76
CA ASP A 57 5.63 -1.57 0.36
C ASP A 57 5.96 -1.57 -1.13
N GLY A 58 5.25 -0.73 -1.87
CA GLY A 58 5.38 -0.58 -3.31
C GLY A 58 5.83 0.82 -3.72
N THR A 59 6.34 1.62 -2.78
CA THR A 59 6.70 3.04 -3.01
C THR A 59 7.61 3.20 -4.23
N ASP A 60 8.77 2.54 -4.24
CA ASP A 60 9.75 2.62 -5.34
C ASP A 60 9.15 2.26 -6.71
N VAL A 61 8.32 1.20 -6.74
CA VAL A 61 7.68 0.71 -7.96
C VAL A 61 6.60 1.67 -8.43
N PHE A 62 5.82 2.23 -7.50
CA PHE A 62 4.80 3.21 -7.83
C PHE A 62 5.44 4.45 -8.47
N GLU A 63 6.45 5.01 -7.83
CA GLU A 63 7.18 6.20 -8.31
C GLU A 63 7.89 5.97 -9.65
N THR A 64 8.45 4.77 -9.86
CA THR A 64 9.17 4.44 -11.10
C THR A 64 8.23 4.33 -12.30
N PHE A 65 7.03 3.76 -12.11
CA PHE A 65 6.16 3.37 -13.23
C PHE A 65 4.91 4.24 -13.42
N HIS A 66 4.60 5.13 -12.48
CA HIS A 66 3.40 5.98 -12.57
C HIS A 66 3.75 7.46 -12.76
N PRO A 67 2.98 8.20 -13.58
CA PRO A 67 3.10 9.65 -13.68
C PRO A 67 2.55 10.33 -12.41
N GLU A 68 2.92 11.59 -12.18
CA GLU A 68 2.44 12.36 -11.02
C GLU A 68 0.91 12.40 -10.89
N ALA A 69 0.17 12.42 -12.01
CA ALA A 69 -1.29 12.40 -11.99
C ALA A 69 -1.89 11.14 -11.33
N ALA A 70 -1.13 10.05 -11.22
CA ALA A 70 -1.60 8.83 -10.56
C ALA A 70 -1.80 9.02 -9.04
N TRP A 71 -1.11 9.97 -8.41
CA TRP A 71 -1.27 10.28 -6.99
C TRP A 71 -2.69 10.74 -6.66
N GLU A 72 -3.34 11.49 -7.57
CA GLU A 72 -4.73 11.91 -7.41
C GLU A 72 -5.70 10.73 -7.43
N THR A 73 -5.42 9.73 -8.26
CA THR A 73 -6.21 8.48 -8.32
C THR A 73 -5.98 7.67 -7.05
N LEU A 74 -4.72 7.51 -6.64
CA LEU A 74 -4.32 6.75 -5.45
C LEU A 74 -4.96 7.31 -4.17
N ALA A 75 -5.09 8.64 -4.05
CA ALA A 75 -5.69 9.29 -2.89
C ALA A 75 -7.11 8.83 -2.57
N ASN A 76 -7.89 8.39 -3.58
CA ASN A 76 -9.24 7.87 -3.37
C ASN A 76 -9.27 6.55 -2.59
N TYR A 77 -8.16 5.83 -2.54
CA TYR A 77 -8.03 4.52 -1.91
C TYR A 77 -7.34 4.58 -0.55
N PHE A 78 -7.04 5.77 -0.03
CA PHE A 78 -6.35 5.96 1.23
C PHE A 78 -7.21 5.50 2.42
N VAL A 79 -6.63 4.66 3.28
CA VAL A 79 -7.31 4.12 4.47
C VAL A 79 -6.57 4.39 5.78
N GLY A 80 -5.30 4.76 5.74
CA GLY A 80 -4.55 5.09 6.94
C GLY A 80 -3.06 5.32 6.74
N ASP A 81 -2.35 5.55 7.83
CA ASP A 81 -0.90 5.75 7.84
C ASP A 81 -0.19 4.56 8.52
N ILE A 82 1.06 4.33 8.18
CA ILE A 82 1.93 3.42 8.92
C ILE A 82 2.29 4.05 10.27
N VAL A 83 2.26 3.23 11.33
CA VAL A 83 2.70 3.64 12.67
C VAL A 83 4.13 4.14 12.63
N GLU A 84 4.44 5.20 13.38
CA GLU A 84 5.74 5.88 13.31
C GLU A 84 6.94 4.94 13.50
N SER A 85 6.81 3.93 14.38
CA SER A 85 7.85 2.92 14.63
C SER A 85 8.18 2.04 13.43
N ASP A 86 7.25 1.91 12.48
CA ASP A 86 7.34 1.02 11.32
C ASP A 86 7.54 1.78 10.00
N ARG A 87 7.62 3.12 10.06
CA ARG A 87 7.81 3.93 8.85
C ARG A 87 9.18 3.67 8.25
N ALA A 88 9.23 3.63 6.91
CA ALA A 88 10.50 3.79 6.22
C ALA A 88 11.00 5.21 6.50
N ILE A 89 12.22 5.31 7.03
CA ILE A 89 12.87 6.59 7.24
C ILE A 89 13.55 6.95 5.93
N GLU A 90 13.02 7.93 5.21
CA GLU A 90 13.77 8.61 4.15
C GLU A 90 14.91 9.38 4.80
N ASN A 91 16.08 8.74 4.96
CA ASN A 91 17.40 9.33 5.15
C ASN A 91 18.40 8.21 5.41
N ASP A 92 18.88 7.56 4.34
CA ASP A 92 20.23 7.01 4.35
C ASP A 92 21.15 7.97 3.57
N GLU A 93 21.34 9.17 4.12
CA GLU A 93 22.49 10.03 3.85
C GLU A 93 23.76 9.48 4.54
N PHE A 94 23.89 8.15 4.70
CA PHE A 94 25.09 7.49 5.21
C PHE A 94 25.55 6.29 4.37
N ALA A 95 25.26 6.30 3.06
CA ALA A 95 25.94 5.46 2.07
C ALA A 95 27.14 6.17 1.41
N ALA A 96 27.89 6.94 2.21
CA ALA A 96 29.18 7.51 1.83
C ALA A 96 30.25 7.16 2.88
N GLU A 97 30.71 5.91 2.87
CA GLU A 97 32.11 5.54 3.11
C GLU A 97 32.50 4.34 2.23
#